data_AF-A0A4Q3S940-F1
#
_entry.id   AF-A0A4Q3S940-F1
#
_cell.length_a   1.000
_cell.length_b   1.000
_cell.length_c   1.000
_cell.angle_alpha   90.00
_cell.angle_beta   90.00
_cell.angle_gamma   90.00
#
_symmetry.space_group_name_H-M   'P 1'
#
loop_
_entity.id
_entity.type
_entity.pdbx_description
1 polymer ?
#
loop_
_entity_poly.entity_id
_entity_poly.type
_entity_poly.pdbx_seq_one_letter_code
_entity_poly.pdbx_strand_id
1 'polypeptide(L)'
;MAETPAWTALKTAAKADAERRIRSLFDDEPDRLEGLSFEAAGLTLDLSKQPWSRVGATAAVALAQAAGVEAARDRLFAGEIVNRTESRPAMHMALRAAAGADFKAAGKPVSEEVEDVRDAMQDFVAAVRSGMAGGATGRRFRNVLHIGIGGSDLGPRLIWEALRPLDSDIQLRFAANIDGAEFAAATAGLDPEETLVVVVSKTFTTQET
;
A
#
# COMPACT_ATOMS: atom_id res chain seq x y z
N MET A 1 -1.85 -25.57 -11.93
CA MET A 1 -1.18 -25.49 -10.60
C MET A 1 -1.45 -26.71 -9.71
N ALA A 2 -2.70 -27.12 -9.51
CA ALA A 2 -3.09 -28.19 -8.56
C ALA A 2 -2.55 -29.61 -8.86
N GLU A 3 -1.90 -29.82 -10.01
CA GLU A 3 -1.36 -31.12 -10.43
C GLU A 3 0.17 -31.08 -10.63
N THR A 4 0.82 -29.98 -10.25
CA THR A 4 2.29 -29.87 -10.39
C THR A 4 3.00 -30.71 -9.33
N PRO A 5 4.21 -31.26 -9.63
CA PRO A 5 5.01 -31.96 -8.63
C PRO A 5 5.28 -31.11 -7.37
N ALA A 6 5.52 -29.81 -7.54
CA ALA A 6 5.72 -28.88 -6.43
C ALA A 6 4.47 -28.74 -5.53
N TRP A 7 3.28 -28.71 -6.12
CA TRP A 7 2.03 -28.70 -5.36
C TRP A 7 1.82 -30.00 -4.57
N THR A 8 2.10 -31.14 -5.20
CA THR A 8 2.02 -32.45 -4.53
C THR A 8 3.04 -32.58 -3.39
N ALA A 9 4.25 -32.07 -3.58
CA ALA A 9 5.28 -32.03 -2.54
C ALA A 9 4.83 -31.17 -1.35
N LEU A 10 4.32 -29.96 -1.60
CA LEU A 10 3.80 -29.10 -0.54
C LEU A 10 2.63 -29.75 0.20
N LYS A 11 1.67 -30.38 -0.51
CA LYS A 11 0.57 -31.12 0.13
C LYS A 11 1.05 -32.24 1.03
N THR A 12 2.09 -32.96 0.60
CA THR A 12 2.66 -34.07 1.38
C THR A 12 3.32 -33.55 2.65
N ALA A 13 4.13 -32.49 2.53
CA ALA A 13 4.76 -31.84 3.69
C ALA A 13 3.71 -31.26 4.64
N ALA A 14 2.68 -30.58 4.12
CA ALA A 14 1.60 -30.02 4.92
C ALA A 14 0.83 -31.10 5.71
N LYS A 15 0.61 -32.29 5.12
CA LYS A 15 -0.02 -33.41 5.83
C LYS A 15 0.86 -33.93 6.97
N ALA A 16 2.17 -33.99 6.77
CA ALA A 16 3.11 -34.40 7.83
C ALA A 16 3.21 -33.34 8.94
N ASP A 17 3.21 -32.05 8.58
CA ASP A 17 3.30 -30.93 9.51
C ASP A 17 2.01 -30.74 10.33
N ALA A 18 0.84 -31.07 9.77
CA ALA A 18 -0.45 -30.94 10.46
C ALA A 18 -0.56 -31.77 11.75
N GLU A 19 0.20 -32.86 11.85
CA GLU A 19 0.24 -33.72 13.05
C GLU A 19 1.23 -33.20 14.11
N ARG A 20 2.02 -32.17 13.81
CA ARG A 20 3.08 -31.64 14.68
C ARG A 20 2.60 -30.38 15.40
N ARG A 21 3.08 -30.19 16.62
CA ARG A 21 2.88 -28.93 17.37
C ARG A 21 4.02 -27.98 17.05
N ILE A 22 3.77 -26.67 17.01
CA ILE A 22 4.85 -25.68 16.81
C ILE A 22 5.97 -25.88 17.83
N ARG A 23 5.64 -26.22 19.09
CA ARG A 23 6.65 -26.52 20.13
C ARG A 23 7.59 -27.66 19.72
N SER A 24 7.07 -28.78 19.21
CA SER A 24 7.93 -29.89 18.78
C SER A 24 8.80 -29.51 17.58
N LEU A 25 8.37 -28.55 16.75
CA LEU A 25 9.23 -28.03 15.68
C LEU A 25 10.46 -27.31 16.24
N PHE A 26 10.36 -26.61 17.37
CA PHE A 26 11.52 -26.00 18.03
C PHE A 26 12.43 -27.03 18.71
N ASP A 27 11.85 -28.11 19.23
CA ASP A 27 12.64 -29.22 19.80
C ASP A 27 13.42 -29.96 18.69
N ASP A 28 12.78 -30.20 17.54
CA ASP A 28 13.34 -30.94 16.41
C ASP A 28 14.27 -30.10 15.50
N GLU A 29 14.09 -28.77 15.48
CA GLU A 29 14.87 -27.81 14.69
C GLU A 29 15.45 -26.73 15.64
N PRO A 30 16.56 -27.01 16.35
CA PRO A 30 17.09 -26.09 17.37
C PRO A 30 17.48 -24.70 16.84
N ASP A 31 17.81 -24.60 15.55
CA ASP A 31 18.17 -23.37 14.84
C ASP A 31 16.96 -22.66 14.19
N ARG A 32 15.73 -23.10 14.48
CA ARG A 32 14.51 -22.64 13.79
C ARG A 32 14.25 -21.15 13.88
N LEU A 33 14.54 -20.52 15.02
CA LEU A 33 14.37 -19.07 15.17
C LEU A 33 15.26 -18.33 14.18
N GLU A 34 16.55 -18.66 14.16
CA GLU A 34 17.53 -18.04 13.26
C GLU A 34 17.21 -18.38 11.80
N GLY A 35 16.94 -19.65 11.50
CA GLY A 35 16.68 -20.13 10.15
C GLY A 35 15.37 -19.67 9.52
N LEU A 36 14.44 -19.09 10.29
CA LEU A 36 13.16 -18.54 9.83
C LEU A 36 12.95 -17.07 10.25
N SER A 37 14.02 -16.38 10.63
CA SER A 37 14.01 -14.94 10.84
C SER A 37 14.69 -14.23 9.67
N PHE A 38 14.07 -13.16 9.19
CA PHE A 38 14.57 -12.40 8.05
C PHE A 38 14.63 -10.93 8.39
N GLU A 39 15.68 -10.26 7.93
CA GLU A 39 15.79 -8.80 7.99
C GLU A 39 15.78 -8.24 6.58
N ALA A 40 14.86 -7.31 6.32
CA ALA A 40 14.76 -6.63 5.03
C ALA A 40 14.08 -5.27 5.20
N ALA A 41 14.57 -4.25 4.50
CA ALA A 41 13.98 -2.91 4.48
C ALA A 41 13.75 -2.29 5.88
N GLY A 42 14.64 -2.56 6.84
CA GLY A 42 14.52 -2.09 8.22
C GLY A 42 13.44 -2.81 9.05
N LEU A 43 12.89 -3.91 8.54
CA LEU A 43 11.91 -4.75 9.22
C LEU A 43 12.52 -6.11 9.57
N THR A 44 12.17 -6.62 10.75
CA THR A 44 12.45 -8.01 11.16
C THR A 44 11.18 -8.83 11.02
N LEU A 45 11.24 -9.91 10.25
CA LEU A 45 10.15 -10.87 10.04
C LEU A 45 10.52 -12.21 10.67
N ASP A 46 9.82 -12.58 11.76
CA ASP A 46 9.94 -13.89 12.42
C ASP A 46 8.84 -14.84 11.93
N LEU A 47 9.22 -15.85 11.15
CA LEU A 47 8.33 -16.93 10.67
C LEU A 47 8.51 -18.24 11.46
N SER A 48 9.29 -18.24 12.54
CA SER A 48 9.60 -19.44 13.33
C SER A 48 8.37 -20.03 14.04
N LYS A 49 7.38 -19.20 14.36
CA LYS A 49 6.16 -19.60 15.09
C LYS A 49 5.00 -20.01 14.17
N GLN A 50 5.31 -20.42 12.94
CA GLN A 50 4.34 -20.93 11.97
C GLN A 50 4.26 -22.47 12.01
N PRO A 51 3.09 -23.08 11.69
CA PRO A 51 2.88 -24.52 11.74
C PRO A 51 3.40 -25.25 10.49
N TRP A 52 4.65 -24.99 10.12
CA TRP A 52 5.35 -25.63 8.99
C TRP A 52 6.78 -26.00 9.37
N SER A 53 7.24 -27.19 8.99
CA SER A 53 8.64 -27.58 9.16
C SER A 53 9.53 -26.87 8.15
N ARG A 54 10.85 -27.01 8.30
CA ARG A 54 11.80 -26.57 7.26
C ARG A 54 11.49 -27.21 5.90
N VAL A 55 11.09 -28.47 5.88
CA VAL A 55 10.67 -29.18 4.66
C VAL A 55 9.43 -28.54 4.05
N GLY A 56 8.42 -28.21 4.86
CA GLY A 56 7.22 -27.51 4.43
C GLY A 56 7.52 -26.12 3.84
N ALA A 57 8.38 -25.35 4.52
CA ALA A 57 8.80 -24.03 4.05
C ALA A 57 9.55 -24.12 2.70
N THR A 58 10.50 -25.05 2.55
CA THR A 58 11.21 -25.29 1.28
C THR A 58 10.25 -25.70 0.16
N ALA A 59 9.28 -26.58 0.44
CA ALA A 59 8.26 -26.97 -0.54
C ALA A 59 7.37 -25.79 -0.96
N ALA A 60 7.04 -24.87 -0.05
CA ALA A 60 6.28 -23.67 -0.36
C ALA A 60 7.05 -22.71 -1.28
N VAL A 61 8.35 -22.52 -1.04
CA VAL A 61 9.23 -21.72 -1.92
C VAL A 61 9.35 -22.38 -3.31
N ALA A 62 9.54 -23.70 -3.36
CA ALA A 62 9.61 -24.44 -4.62
C ALA A 62 8.31 -24.32 -5.43
N LEU A 63 7.14 -24.30 -4.77
CA LEU A 63 5.87 -24.03 -5.42
C LEU A 63 5.80 -22.61 -5.98
N ALA A 64 6.26 -21.59 -5.25
CA ALA A 64 6.28 -20.21 -5.74
C ALA A 64 7.18 -20.06 -6.98
N GLN A 65 8.33 -20.73 -6.99
CA GLN A 65 9.23 -20.80 -8.15
C GLN A 65 8.55 -21.49 -9.34
N ALA A 66 7.94 -22.67 -9.11
CA ALA A 66 7.22 -23.40 -10.16
C ALA A 66 5.99 -22.64 -10.69
N ALA A 67 5.37 -21.79 -9.87
CA ALA A 67 4.27 -20.91 -10.26
C ALA A 67 4.75 -19.68 -11.07
N GLY A 68 6.06 -19.46 -11.19
CA GLY A 68 6.64 -18.34 -11.90
C GLY A 68 6.44 -16.99 -11.21
N VAL A 69 6.42 -16.97 -9.86
CA VAL A 69 6.25 -15.73 -9.07
C VAL A 69 7.34 -14.71 -9.40
N GLU A 70 8.59 -15.15 -9.55
CA GLU A 70 9.71 -14.25 -9.89
C GLU A 70 9.54 -13.65 -11.29
N ALA A 71 9.22 -14.47 -12.29
CA ALA A 71 8.91 -13.98 -13.62
C ALA A 71 7.69 -13.03 -13.63
N ALA A 72 6.68 -13.29 -12.79
CA ALA A 72 5.53 -12.40 -12.66
C ALA A 72 5.88 -11.06 -12.00
N ARG A 73 6.73 -11.07 -10.97
CA ARG A 73 7.32 -9.87 -10.37
C ARG A 73 8.10 -9.09 -11.43
N ASP A 74 8.95 -9.74 -12.21
CA ASP A 74 9.79 -9.05 -13.20
C ASP A 74 8.92 -8.39 -14.28
N ARG A 75 7.86 -9.06 -14.76
CA ARG A 75 6.87 -8.44 -15.67
C ARG A 75 6.13 -7.25 -15.05
N LEU A 76 5.78 -7.33 -13.77
CA LEU A 76 5.17 -6.23 -13.03
C LEU A 76 6.10 -5.01 -12.98
N PHE A 77 7.38 -5.22 -12.63
CA PHE A 77 8.35 -4.13 -12.53
C PHE A 77 8.81 -3.60 -13.90
N ALA A 78 8.79 -4.42 -14.95
CA ALA A 78 8.96 -3.98 -16.34
C ALA A 78 7.75 -3.20 -16.88
N GLY A 79 6.66 -3.15 -16.11
CA GLY A 79 5.42 -2.46 -16.45
C GLY A 79 4.68 -3.05 -17.64
N GLU A 80 4.75 -4.37 -17.79
CA GLU A 80 3.93 -5.10 -18.75
C GLU A 80 2.45 -5.08 -18.37
N ILE A 81 1.58 -5.50 -19.29
CA ILE A 81 0.15 -5.67 -19.04
C ILE A 81 -0.07 -6.91 -18.16
N VAL A 82 0.00 -6.70 -16.86
CA VAL A 82 -0.25 -7.74 -15.84
C VAL A 82 -1.72 -7.79 -15.40
N ASN A 83 -2.44 -6.66 -15.43
CA ASN A 83 -3.89 -6.63 -15.26
C ASN A 83 -4.55 -6.92 -16.60
N ARG A 84 -4.79 -8.21 -16.86
CA ARG A 84 -5.29 -8.70 -18.14
C ARG A 84 -6.75 -8.33 -18.40
N THR A 85 -7.59 -8.32 -17.37
CA THR A 85 -9.04 -8.04 -17.52
C THR A 85 -9.30 -6.61 -17.95
N GLU A 86 -8.46 -5.67 -17.50
CA GLU A 86 -8.55 -4.26 -17.92
C GLU A 86 -7.50 -3.86 -18.97
N SER A 87 -6.65 -4.80 -19.40
CA SER A 87 -5.54 -4.55 -20.34
C SER A 87 -4.62 -3.41 -19.90
N ARG A 88 -4.22 -3.40 -18.63
CA ARG A 88 -3.42 -2.32 -18.02
C ARG A 88 -2.15 -2.82 -17.32
N PRO A 89 -1.07 -2.02 -17.32
CA PRO A 89 0.02 -2.15 -16.36
C PRO A 89 -0.41 -1.84 -14.92
N ALA A 90 0.37 -2.27 -13.94
CA ALA A 90 0.18 -1.93 -12.53
C ALA A 90 1.45 -1.27 -11.95
N MET A 91 1.47 0.06 -11.87
CA MET A 91 2.71 0.84 -11.71
C MET A 91 2.87 1.54 -10.35
N HIS A 92 2.25 1.02 -9.30
CA HIS A 92 2.39 1.55 -7.93
C HIS A 92 3.85 1.62 -7.42
N MET A 93 4.78 0.88 -8.03
CA MET A 93 6.22 0.89 -7.72
C MET A 93 6.86 2.18 -8.19
N ALA A 94 6.47 2.67 -9.37
CA ALA A 94 7.00 3.90 -9.94
C ALA A 94 6.68 5.11 -9.06
N LEU A 95 5.50 5.13 -8.44
CA LEU A 95 5.02 6.22 -7.58
C LEU A 95 5.89 6.49 -6.34
N ARG A 96 6.74 5.53 -5.95
CA ARG A 96 7.59 5.58 -4.76
C ARG A 96 9.07 5.32 -5.08
N ALA A 97 9.42 5.35 -6.36
CA ALA A 97 10.78 5.15 -6.80
C ALA A 97 11.66 6.34 -6.40
N ALA A 98 12.97 6.11 -6.29
CA ALA A 98 13.93 7.20 -6.16
C ALA A 98 13.95 8.05 -7.44
N ALA A 99 14.33 9.32 -7.31
CA ALA A 99 14.47 10.22 -8.44
C ALA A 99 15.45 9.64 -9.48
N GLY A 100 15.11 9.79 -10.77
CA GLY A 100 15.90 9.27 -11.89
C GLY A 100 15.68 7.78 -12.18
N ALA A 101 14.67 7.13 -11.61
CA ALA A 101 14.29 5.77 -12.01
C ALA A 101 13.79 5.74 -13.47
N ASP A 102 13.95 4.63 -14.20
CA ASP A 102 13.48 4.45 -15.59
C ASP A 102 12.31 3.44 -15.65
N PHE A 103 11.18 3.78 -15.03
CA PHE A 103 9.97 2.97 -15.13
C PHE A 103 9.22 3.26 -16.42
N LYS A 104 8.69 2.20 -17.03
CA LYS A 104 7.86 2.27 -18.23
C LYS A 104 6.54 1.55 -17.97
N ALA A 105 5.44 2.10 -18.46
CA ALA A 105 4.13 1.47 -18.46
C ALA A 105 3.77 1.09 -19.90
N ALA A 106 3.69 -0.21 -20.19
CA ALA A 106 3.51 -0.74 -21.55
C ALA A 106 4.47 -0.09 -22.57
N GLY A 107 5.75 0.04 -22.18
CA GLY A 107 6.81 0.63 -23.02
C GLY A 107 6.89 2.16 -23.02
N LYS A 108 5.92 2.87 -22.43
CA LYS A 108 5.95 4.34 -22.33
C LYS A 108 6.64 4.78 -21.04
N PRO A 109 7.66 5.66 -21.07
CA PRO A 109 8.26 6.23 -19.86
C PRO A 109 7.20 6.90 -18.98
N VAL A 110 7.27 6.71 -17.67
CA VAL A 110 6.34 7.32 -16.69
C VAL A 110 7.02 8.02 -15.52
N SER A 111 8.33 7.86 -15.34
CA SER A 111 9.02 8.38 -14.16
C SER A 111 8.99 9.90 -14.08
N GLU A 112 9.20 10.59 -15.19
CA GLU A 112 9.21 12.07 -15.25
C GLU A 112 7.85 12.63 -14.82
N GLU A 113 6.74 12.11 -15.36
CA GLU A 113 5.39 12.54 -14.95
C GLU A 113 5.13 12.28 -13.46
N VAL A 114 5.64 11.18 -12.91
CA VAL A 114 5.53 10.88 -11.48
C VAL A 114 6.32 11.88 -10.64
N GLU A 115 7.52 12.25 -11.07
CA GLU A 115 8.37 13.25 -10.39
C GLU A 115 7.71 14.64 -10.45
N ASP A 116 7.23 15.07 -11.62
CA ASP A 116 6.55 16.35 -11.82
C ASP A 116 5.34 16.50 -10.89
N VAL A 117 4.50 15.46 -10.77
CA VAL A 117 3.33 15.49 -9.89
C VAL A 117 3.75 15.52 -8.41
N ARG A 118 4.81 14.81 -8.02
CA ARG A 118 5.31 14.84 -6.64
C ARG A 118 5.88 16.20 -6.28
N ASP A 119 6.58 16.84 -7.19
CA ASP A 119 7.14 18.19 -7.00
C ASP A 119 6.01 19.23 -6.93
N ALA A 120 5.01 19.14 -7.82
CA ALA A 120 3.83 20.00 -7.77
C ALA A 120 3.04 19.82 -6.45
N MET A 121 2.91 18.59 -5.95
CA MET A 121 2.31 18.32 -4.64
C MET A 121 3.12 18.94 -3.50
N GLN A 122 4.45 18.82 -3.54
CA GLN A 122 5.33 19.40 -2.53
C GLN A 122 5.22 20.92 -2.48
N ASP A 123 5.25 21.58 -3.64
CA ASP A 123 5.11 23.02 -3.77
C ASP A 123 3.75 23.50 -3.28
N PHE A 124 2.67 22.81 -3.68
CA PHE A 124 1.32 23.13 -3.22
C PHE A 124 1.19 22.99 -1.70
N VAL A 125 1.69 21.90 -1.12
CA VAL A 125 1.67 21.69 0.34
C VAL A 125 2.49 22.77 1.05
N ALA A 126 3.66 23.15 0.53
CA ALA A 126 4.46 24.23 1.09
C ALA A 126 3.73 25.59 1.04
N ALA A 127 3.05 25.90 -0.06
CA ALA A 127 2.25 27.11 -0.21
C ALA A 127 1.05 27.14 0.76
N VAL A 128 0.35 26.02 0.94
CA VAL A 128 -0.76 25.88 1.90
C VAL A 128 -0.26 26.06 3.34
N ARG A 129 0.83 25.38 3.72
CA ARG A 129 1.36 25.43 5.08
C ARG A 129 1.98 26.79 5.42
N SER A 130 2.61 27.47 4.47
CA SER A 130 3.10 28.84 4.68
C SER A 130 1.99 29.89 4.71
N GLY A 131 0.80 29.57 4.20
CA GLY A 131 -0.30 30.52 4.01
C GLY A 131 -0.19 31.38 2.75
N MET A 132 0.79 31.11 1.87
CA MET A 132 0.86 31.74 0.55
C MET A 132 -0.32 31.34 -0.33
N ALA A 133 -0.78 30.08 -0.22
CA ALA A 133 -2.05 29.64 -0.76
C ALA A 133 -3.12 29.75 0.34
N GLY A 134 -3.84 30.87 0.35
CA GLY A 134 -4.94 31.12 1.28
C GLY A 134 -6.32 30.85 0.68
N GLY A 135 -7.34 30.88 1.53
CA GLY A 135 -8.75 30.85 1.12
C GLY A 135 -9.15 32.10 0.34
N ALA A 136 -10.41 32.18 -0.09
CA ALA A 136 -10.92 33.29 -0.89
C ALA A 136 -10.75 34.68 -0.23
N THR A 137 -10.61 34.73 1.10
CA THR A 137 -10.38 35.95 1.89
C THR A 137 -8.90 36.20 2.22
N GLY A 138 -7.98 35.36 1.71
CA GLY A 138 -6.56 35.40 2.00
C GLY A 138 -6.17 34.80 3.36
N ARG A 139 -7.15 34.27 4.12
CA ARG A 139 -6.88 33.57 5.38
C ARG A 139 -6.17 32.23 5.11
N ARG A 140 -5.23 31.89 5.98
CA ARG A 140 -4.48 30.64 5.91
C ARG A 140 -5.40 29.46 6.21
N PHE A 141 -5.25 28.37 5.45
CA PHE A 141 -5.94 27.12 5.76
C PHE A 141 -5.45 26.54 7.09
N ARG A 142 -6.40 26.20 7.96
CA ARG A 142 -6.18 25.45 9.22
C ARG A 142 -6.79 24.07 9.16
N ASN A 143 -7.74 23.87 8.27
CA ASN A 143 -8.49 22.63 8.13
C ASN A 143 -8.38 22.11 6.70
N VAL A 144 -8.31 20.80 6.57
CA VAL A 144 -8.48 20.09 5.30
C VAL A 144 -9.65 19.13 5.45
N LEU A 145 -10.63 19.22 4.56
CA LEU A 145 -11.70 18.24 4.41
C LEU A 145 -11.38 17.35 3.21
N HIS A 146 -11.03 16.10 3.47
CA HIS A 146 -10.80 15.07 2.47
C HIS A 146 -12.12 14.37 2.13
N ILE A 147 -12.48 14.35 0.85
CA ILE A 147 -13.68 13.70 0.34
C ILE A 147 -13.28 12.62 -0.65
N GLY A 148 -13.66 11.38 -0.38
CA GLY A 148 -13.39 10.25 -1.27
C GLY A 148 -13.81 8.94 -0.62
N ILE A 149 -14.00 7.89 -1.42
CA ILE A 149 -14.46 6.58 -0.94
C ILE A 149 -13.48 5.46 -1.32
N GLY A 150 -13.51 4.36 -0.55
CA GLY A 150 -12.75 3.15 -0.85
C GLY A 150 -11.25 3.39 -0.84
N GLY A 151 -10.57 3.10 -1.97
CA GLY A 151 -9.14 3.33 -2.12
C GLY A 151 -8.73 4.80 -1.99
N SER A 152 -9.65 5.73 -2.28
CA SER A 152 -9.40 7.17 -2.13
C SER A 152 -9.45 7.67 -0.68
N ASP A 153 -9.97 6.89 0.28
CA ASP A 153 -10.06 7.28 1.70
C ASP A 153 -9.20 6.40 2.62
N LEU A 154 -9.30 5.08 2.48
CA LEU A 154 -8.71 4.15 3.45
C LEU A 154 -7.20 4.31 3.60
N GLY A 155 -6.49 4.57 2.49
CA GLY A 155 -5.05 4.81 2.50
C GLY A 155 -4.67 6.10 3.24
N PRO A 156 -5.13 7.28 2.77
CA PRO A 156 -4.92 8.54 3.46
C PRO A 156 -5.31 8.53 4.94
N ARG A 157 -6.46 7.93 5.27
CA ARG A 157 -6.94 7.80 6.65
C ARG A 157 -6.01 6.96 7.50
N LEU A 158 -5.61 5.77 7.02
CA LEU A 158 -4.67 4.90 7.75
C LEU A 158 -3.34 5.62 8.03
N ILE A 159 -2.79 6.32 7.04
CA ILE A 159 -1.51 7.04 7.19
C ILE A 159 -1.66 8.19 8.18
N TRP A 160 -2.74 8.98 8.09
CA TRP A 160 -3.03 10.04 9.05
C TRP A 160 -3.12 9.51 10.48
N GLU A 161 -3.82 8.39 10.69
CA GLU A 161 -3.97 7.73 11.99
C GLU A 161 -2.62 7.20 12.52
N ALA A 162 -1.87 6.48 11.69
CA ALA A 162 -0.60 5.88 12.08
C ALA A 162 0.49 6.91 12.38
N LEU A 163 0.45 8.07 11.70
CA LEU A 163 1.43 9.15 11.85
C LEU A 163 0.94 10.29 12.77
N ARG A 164 -0.21 10.14 13.46
CA ARG A 164 -0.70 11.14 14.43
C ARG A 164 0.34 11.65 15.44
N PRO A 165 1.33 10.84 15.92
CA PRO A 165 2.35 11.35 16.83
C PRO A 165 3.27 12.40 16.20
N LEU A 166 3.28 12.55 14.87
CA LEU A 166 3.92 13.68 14.19
C LEU A 166 2.99 14.89 14.31
N ASP A 167 3.45 15.94 15.00
CA ASP A 167 2.67 17.17 15.14
C ASP A 167 2.34 17.79 13.78
N SER A 168 1.07 18.13 13.59
CA SER A 168 0.56 18.86 12.44
C SER A 168 -0.19 20.10 12.90
N ASP A 169 0.08 21.21 12.21
CA ASP A 169 -0.57 22.51 12.37
C ASP A 169 -1.83 22.67 11.49
N ILE A 170 -2.22 21.60 10.80
CA ILE A 170 -3.45 21.46 10.02
C ILE A 170 -4.29 20.33 10.60
N GLN A 171 -5.58 20.58 10.78
CA GLN A 171 -6.58 19.58 11.13
C GLN A 171 -7.12 18.91 9.87
N LEU A 172 -6.88 17.60 9.70
CA LEU A 172 -7.46 16.80 8.63
C LEU A 172 -8.75 16.11 9.09
N ARG A 173 -9.82 16.25 8.30
CA ARG A 173 -11.12 15.59 8.47
C ARG A 173 -11.43 14.79 7.21
N PHE A 174 -12.22 13.74 7.34
CA PHE A 174 -12.58 12.85 6.24
C PHE A 174 -14.10 12.74 6.13
N ALA A 175 -14.60 12.69 4.91
CA ALA A 175 -15.97 12.34 4.57
C ALA A 175 -15.96 11.35 3.40
N ALA A 176 -16.39 10.12 3.63
CA ALA A 176 -16.28 9.05 2.65
C ALA A 176 -17.62 8.42 2.25
N ASN A 177 -18.63 8.50 3.12
CA ASN A 177 -19.94 7.92 2.91
C ASN A 177 -20.89 8.93 2.25
N ILE A 178 -21.84 8.40 1.48
CA ILE A 178 -22.96 9.15 0.91
C ILE A 178 -23.98 9.58 1.98
N ASP A 179 -23.93 8.96 3.18
CA ASP A 179 -24.75 9.36 4.31
C ASP A 179 -24.40 10.78 4.77
N GLY A 180 -25.37 11.69 4.64
CA GLY A 180 -25.23 13.09 5.03
C GLY A 180 -24.88 13.31 6.50
N ALA A 181 -25.10 12.34 7.38
CA ALA A 181 -24.68 12.41 8.78
C ALA A 181 -23.14 12.47 8.92
N GLU A 182 -22.38 11.72 8.11
CA GLU A 182 -20.92 11.77 8.14
C GLU A 182 -20.43 13.14 7.66
N PHE A 183 -20.98 13.63 6.54
CA PHE A 183 -20.61 14.94 6.02
C PHE A 183 -20.92 16.06 7.01
N ALA A 184 -22.10 16.03 7.65
CA ALA A 184 -22.47 16.98 8.69
C ALA A 184 -21.50 16.93 9.88
N ALA A 185 -21.10 15.73 10.33
CA ALA A 185 -20.13 15.58 11.41
C ALA A 185 -18.71 16.04 11.02
N ALA A 186 -18.30 15.79 9.78
CA ALA A 186 -16.99 16.17 9.25
C ALA A 186 -16.86 17.69 9.05
N THR A 187 -17.97 18.37 8.74
CA THR A 187 -18.01 19.82 8.49
C THR A 187 -18.39 20.65 9.71
N ALA A 188 -18.92 20.03 10.77
CA ALA A 188 -19.34 20.72 11.98
C ALA A 188 -18.19 21.54 12.61
N GLY A 189 -18.41 22.86 12.70
CA GLY A 189 -17.48 23.81 13.30
C GLY A 189 -16.30 24.24 12.43
N LEU A 190 -16.25 23.82 11.15
CA LEU A 190 -15.24 24.32 10.22
C LEU A 190 -15.57 25.75 9.77
N ASP A 191 -14.55 26.62 9.74
CA ASP A 191 -14.64 27.95 9.10
C ASP A 191 -14.36 27.79 7.60
N PRO A 192 -15.32 28.09 6.70
CA PRO A 192 -15.10 27.98 5.26
C PRO A 192 -13.94 28.83 4.73
N GLU A 193 -13.60 29.94 5.40
CA GLU A 193 -12.47 30.80 4.99
C GLU A 193 -11.10 30.18 5.31
N GLU A 194 -11.05 29.22 6.23
CA GLU A 194 -9.83 28.53 6.67
C GLU A 194 -9.85 27.03 6.33
N THR A 195 -10.77 26.57 5.48
CA THR A 195 -10.92 25.15 5.13
C THR A 195 -10.65 24.90 3.65
N LEU A 196 -9.68 24.02 3.38
CA LEU A 196 -9.41 23.49 2.04
C LEU A 196 -10.18 22.18 1.85
N VAL A 197 -10.94 22.05 0.76
CA VAL A 197 -11.61 20.80 0.39
C VAL A 197 -10.77 20.07 -0.66
N VAL A 198 -10.44 18.80 -0.39
CA VAL A 198 -9.69 17.93 -1.30
C VAL A 198 -10.59 16.78 -1.72
N VAL A 199 -11.02 16.80 -2.98
CA VAL A 199 -11.89 15.78 -3.57
C VAL A 199 -11.04 14.75 -4.33
N VAL A 200 -11.13 13.48 -3.95
CA VAL A 200 -10.28 12.41 -4.46
C VAL A 200 -11.13 11.33 -5.14
N SER A 201 -11.27 11.45 -6.46
CA SER A 201 -11.89 10.43 -7.31
C SER A 201 -11.09 10.23 -8.58
N LYS A 202 -10.76 8.97 -8.89
CA LYS A 202 -10.04 8.64 -10.13
C LYS A 202 -10.85 8.97 -11.38
N THR A 203 -12.17 8.75 -11.34
CA THR A 203 -13.04 9.02 -12.50
C THR A 203 -13.68 10.39 -12.43
N PHE A 204 -13.71 11.02 -11.26
CA PHE A 204 -14.46 12.24 -10.98
C PHE A 204 -15.98 12.11 -11.27
N THR A 205 -16.46 10.86 -11.29
CA THR A 205 -17.85 10.47 -11.56
C THR A 205 -18.36 9.47 -10.51
N THR A 206 -17.60 9.26 -9.43
CA THR A 206 -18.02 8.42 -8.30
C THR A 206 -19.22 9.09 -7.64
N GLN A 207 -20.33 8.37 -7.44
CA GLN A 207 -21.58 9.00 -7.00
C GLN A 207 -21.49 9.52 -5.56
N GLU A 208 -20.77 8.79 -4.71
CA GLU A 208 -20.60 9.11 -3.30
C GLU A 208 -19.61 10.25 -3.04
N THR A 209 -18.65 10.47 -3.95
CA THR A 209 -17.58 11.48 -3.86
C THR A 209 -17.96 12.75 -4.61
#